data_AF-A0A519Z0C8-F1
#
_entry.id   AF-A0A519Z0C8-F1
#
_cell.length_a   1.000
_cell.length_b   1.000
_cell.length_c   1.000
_cell.angle_alpha   90.00
_cell.angle_beta   90.00
_cell.angle_gamma   90.00
#
_symmetry.space_group_name_H-M   'P 1'
#
loop_
_entity.id
_entity.type
_entity.pdbx_description
1 polymer ?
#
loop_
_entity_poly.entity_id
_entity_poly.type
_entity_poly.pdbx_seq_one_letter_code
_entity_poly.pdbx_strand_id
1 'polypeptide(L)'
;THPTLPALIQVLFPTAVAPTNFPRKDLMTAFLTGLPTVNRPAHITDLTGVDVTRKGPLAEMLRLNTAIAPTPIASQNPLGVAAGDNAGFPNGRRLGDDVVDVSLRVAMGALCTLTGANDDLKVGCHPVDAPVGGLGFNDAVRADPTHFKNAFPYLSTPLPGAKNL
;
A
#
# COMPACT_ATOMS: atom_id res chain seq x y z
N THR A 1 9.43 12.81 -5.44
CA THR A 1 8.56 13.52 -4.48
C THR A 1 9.25 13.62 -3.13
N HIS A 2 8.92 14.65 -2.33
CA HIS A 2 9.44 14.90 -0.98
C HIS A 2 8.27 14.96 0.02
N PRO A 3 7.75 13.82 0.50
CA PRO A 3 6.60 13.79 1.40
C PRO A 3 6.94 14.39 2.77
N THR A 4 6.02 15.17 3.33
CA THR A 4 6.19 15.82 4.64
C THR A 4 5.80 14.91 5.81
N LEU A 5 4.85 13.99 5.61
CA LEU A 5 4.33 13.13 6.68
C LEU A 5 5.42 12.31 7.41
N PRO A 6 6.37 11.62 6.73
CA PRO A 6 7.41 10.88 7.44
C PRO A 6 8.33 11.77 8.29
N ALA A 7 8.65 12.97 7.79
CA ALA A 7 9.45 13.93 8.55
C ALA A 7 8.71 14.40 9.81
N LEU A 8 7.40 14.66 9.71
CA LEU A 8 6.58 15.03 10.87
C LEU A 8 6.48 13.90 11.89
N ILE A 9 6.32 12.65 11.44
CA ILE A 9 6.33 11.48 12.33
C ILE A 9 7.64 11.38 13.10
N GLN A 10 8.78 11.56 12.44
CA GLN A 10 10.07 11.57 13.13
C GLN A 10 10.20 12.70 14.15
N VAL A 11 9.67 13.90 13.86
CA VAL A 11 9.66 15.02 14.83
C VAL A 11 8.85 14.67 16.08
N LEU A 12 7.69 14.04 15.92
CA LEU A 12 6.81 13.65 17.04
C LEU A 12 7.32 12.40 17.77
N PHE A 13 7.96 11.48 17.04
CA PHE A 13 8.45 10.20 17.51
C PHE A 13 9.89 10.00 17.02
N PRO A 14 10.91 10.49 17.76
CA PRO A 14 12.31 10.50 17.29
C PRO A 14 12.91 9.13 16.97
N THR A 15 12.33 8.05 17.49
CA THR A 15 12.74 6.67 17.19
C THR A 15 12.19 6.16 15.86
N ALA A 16 11.17 6.81 15.30
CA ALA A 16 10.59 6.51 13.99
C ALA A 16 11.32 7.30 12.89
N VAL A 17 12.57 6.91 12.60
CA VAL A 17 13.46 7.60 11.65
C VAL A 17 12.83 7.63 10.24
N ALA A 18 12.68 8.81 9.63
CA ALA A 18 12.07 8.96 8.32
C ALA A 18 12.93 8.33 7.20
N PRO A 19 12.31 7.84 6.11
CA PRO A 19 13.05 7.36 4.95
C PRO A 19 13.87 8.46 4.27
N THR A 20 15.03 8.09 3.74
CA THR A 20 16.03 9.00 3.14
C THR A 20 16.15 8.87 1.62
N ASN A 21 15.41 7.95 0.99
CA ASN A 21 15.40 7.75 -0.46
C ASN A 21 14.68 8.90 -1.19
N PHE A 22 15.35 10.03 -1.36
CA PHE A 22 14.83 11.17 -2.13
C PHE A 22 15.39 11.20 -3.56
N PRO A 23 14.55 11.51 -4.57
CA PRO A 23 13.09 11.58 -4.52
C PRO A 23 12.45 10.21 -4.21
N ARG A 24 11.34 10.19 -3.45
CA ARG A 24 10.61 8.96 -3.06
C ARG A 24 9.94 8.25 -4.24
N LYS A 25 10.75 7.52 -5.04
CA LYS A 25 10.31 6.77 -6.22
C LYS A 25 9.39 5.60 -5.88
N ASP A 26 9.52 5.06 -4.69
CA ASP A 26 8.65 4.02 -4.13
C ASP A 26 7.19 4.50 -4.03
N LEU A 27 6.98 5.72 -3.51
CA LEU A 27 5.66 6.34 -3.45
C LEU A 27 5.12 6.67 -4.84
N MET A 28 5.97 7.21 -5.72
CA MET A 28 5.58 7.48 -7.11
C MET A 28 5.19 6.18 -7.83
N THR A 29 5.90 5.08 -7.55
CA THR A 29 5.58 3.77 -8.09
C THR A 29 4.22 3.28 -7.60
N ALA A 30 4.00 3.30 -6.29
CA ALA A 30 2.75 2.86 -5.67
C ALA A 30 1.52 3.65 -6.15
N PHE A 31 1.62 4.98 -6.17
CA PHE A 31 0.47 5.86 -6.45
C PHE A 31 0.32 6.23 -7.93
N LEU A 32 1.42 6.52 -8.64
CA LEU A 32 1.36 7.12 -9.99
C LEU A 32 1.44 6.10 -11.12
N THR A 33 2.08 4.94 -10.88
CA THR A 33 2.25 3.91 -11.92
C THR A 33 1.58 2.58 -11.60
N GLY A 34 1.38 2.27 -10.33
CA GLY A 34 1.10 0.92 -9.84
C GLY A 34 2.39 0.09 -9.65
N LEU A 35 2.29 -0.91 -8.78
CA LEU A 35 3.35 -1.89 -8.54
C LEU A 35 3.49 -2.83 -9.75
N PRO A 36 4.72 -3.13 -10.21
CA PRO A 36 4.91 -4.13 -11.26
C PRO A 36 4.30 -5.48 -10.84
N THR A 37 3.83 -6.25 -11.82
CA THR A 37 3.16 -7.56 -11.67
C THR A 37 1.86 -7.59 -10.86
N VAL A 38 1.54 -6.53 -10.13
CA VAL A 38 0.31 -6.41 -9.33
C VAL A 38 -0.75 -5.63 -10.11
N ASN A 39 -0.62 -4.30 -10.20
CA ASN A 39 -1.68 -3.43 -10.70
C ASN A 39 -1.19 -2.36 -11.70
N ARG A 40 0.07 -2.45 -12.17
CA ARG A 40 0.62 -1.54 -13.19
C ARG A 40 0.01 -1.80 -14.57
N PRO A 41 -0.62 -0.80 -15.22
CA PRO A 41 -1.10 -0.92 -16.59
C PRO A 41 0.06 -1.04 -17.59
N ALA A 42 -0.14 -1.82 -18.66
CA ALA A 42 0.87 -2.01 -19.71
C ALA A 42 1.25 -0.71 -20.44
N HIS A 43 0.29 0.21 -20.59
CA HIS A 43 0.46 1.47 -21.31
C HIS A 43 0.58 2.68 -20.37
N ILE A 44 1.34 2.58 -19.28
CA ILE A 44 1.61 3.72 -18.38
C ILE A 44 2.92 4.43 -18.75
N THR A 45 2.97 5.75 -18.58
CA THR A 45 4.23 6.52 -18.60
C THR A 45 5.08 6.06 -17.43
N ASP A 46 6.36 5.75 -17.68
CA ASP A 46 7.26 5.40 -16.59
C ASP A 46 7.75 6.67 -15.86
N LEU A 47 8.47 6.46 -14.76
CA LEU A 47 9.01 7.57 -13.96
C LEU A 47 10.20 8.29 -14.62
N THR A 48 10.66 7.85 -15.80
CA THR A 48 11.80 8.44 -16.52
C THR A 48 11.38 9.57 -17.46
N GLY A 49 10.09 9.65 -17.80
CA GLY A 49 9.56 10.74 -18.63
C GLY A 49 9.94 10.65 -20.11
N VAL A 50 10.46 9.51 -20.58
CA VAL A 50 10.91 9.31 -21.96
C VAL A 50 9.79 8.68 -22.82
N ASP A 51 9.29 9.48 -23.77
CA ASP A 51 8.34 9.17 -24.86
C ASP A 51 6.89 8.77 -24.49
N VAL A 52 5.97 9.70 -24.77
CA VAL A 52 4.54 9.74 -24.41
C VAL A 52 3.61 9.62 -25.63
N THR A 53 4.11 9.23 -26.80
CA THR A 53 3.25 9.24 -28.00
C THR A 53 2.04 8.29 -27.91
N ARG A 54 2.02 7.31 -27.00
CA ARG A 54 0.84 6.43 -26.69
C ARG A 54 0.73 5.94 -25.22
N LYS A 55 1.37 6.60 -24.25
CA LYS A 55 1.33 6.16 -22.83
C LYS A 55 0.36 7.01 -22.00
N GLY A 56 -0.36 6.38 -21.08
CA GLY A 56 -1.25 7.01 -20.12
C GLY A 56 -0.49 7.86 -19.09
N PRO A 57 -1.13 8.88 -18.50
CA PRO A 57 -0.48 9.83 -17.62
C PRO A 57 -0.03 9.19 -16.30
N LEU A 58 1.00 9.78 -15.68
CA LEU A 58 1.29 9.55 -14.26
C LEU A 58 0.16 10.18 -13.43
N ALA A 59 -0.62 9.36 -12.74
CA ALA A 59 -1.78 9.81 -11.99
C ALA A 59 -2.02 8.94 -10.75
N GLU A 60 -2.44 9.56 -9.66
CA GLU A 60 -3.03 8.83 -8.54
C GLU A 60 -4.36 8.24 -9.01
N MET A 61 -4.45 6.91 -8.97
CA MET A 61 -5.65 6.18 -9.35
C MET A 61 -5.72 4.87 -8.59
N LEU A 62 -6.92 4.49 -8.17
CA LEU A 62 -7.19 3.11 -7.78
C LEU A 62 -7.15 2.21 -9.02
N ARG A 63 -6.28 1.20 -9.00
CA ARG A 63 -6.07 0.27 -10.12
C ARG A 63 -6.44 -1.14 -9.70
N LEU A 64 -7.11 -1.88 -10.57
CA LEU A 64 -7.50 -3.27 -10.34
C LEU A 64 -7.03 -4.14 -11.49
N ASN A 65 -6.28 -5.18 -11.16
CA ASN A 65 -5.90 -6.26 -12.05
C ASN A 65 -6.80 -7.47 -11.80
N THR A 66 -7.71 -7.70 -12.73
CA THR A 66 -8.69 -8.81 -12.68
C THR A 66 -8.11 -10.17 -13.08
N ALA A 67 -6.84 -10.23 -13.52
CA ALA A 67 -6.14 -11.49 -13.75
C ALA A 67 -5.67 -12.14 -12.43
N ILE A 68 -5.61 -11.39 -11.33
CA ILE A 68 -5.33 -11.91 -9.99
C ILE A 68 -6.66 -12.38 -9.39
N ALA A 69 -6.75 -13.67 -9.06
CA ALA A 69 -7.94 -14.23 -8.44
C ALA A 69 -8.21 -13.57 -7.06
N PRO A 70 -9.47 -13.28 -6.71
CA PRO A 70 -9.80 -12.74 -5.39
C PRO A 70 -9.41 -13.70 -4.27
N THR A 71 -8.75 -13.19 -3.23
CA THR A 71 -8.46 -13.95 -2.01
C THR A 71 -9.77 -14.19 -1.23
N PRO A 72 -10.11 -15.45 -0.88
CA PRO A 72 -11.28 -15.77 -0.07
C PRO A 72 -11.26 -15.01 1.27
N ILE A 73 -12.42 -14.55 1.76
CA ILE A 73 -12.52 -13.69 2.96
C ILE A 73 -11.73 -14.24 4.15
N ALA A 74 -11.84 -15.55 4.43
CA ALA A 74 -11.17 -16.20 5.54
C ALA A 74 -9.62 -16.22 5.43
N SER A 75 -9.07 -15.87 4.28
CA SER A 75 -7.64 -15.84 3.99
C SER A 75 -7.15 -14.45 3.61
N GLN A 76 -8.01 -13.43 3.64
CA GLN A 76 -7.60 -12.05 3.34
C GLN A 76 -6.68 -11.54 4.43
N ASN A 77 -5.58 -10.89 4.01
CA ASN A 77 -4.74 -10.12 4.93
C ASN A 77 -5.11 -8.63 4.82
N PRO A 78 -5.42 -7.94 5.94
CA PRO A 78 -5.73 -6.51 5.92
C PRO A 78 -4.62 -5.64 5.33
N LEU A 79 -3.36 -6.09 5.39
CA LEU A 79 -2.23 -5.37 4.81
C LEU A 79 -2.06 -5.61 3.30
N GLY A 80 -2.90 -6.43 2.68
CA GLY A 80 -2.93 -6.67 1.25
C GLY A 80 -1.56 -7.09 0.69
N VAL A 81 -1.12 -6.43 -0.38
CA VAL A 81 0.13 -6.73 -1.07
C VAL A 81 1.33 -6.65 -0.12
N ALA A 82 1.29 -5.76 0.88
CA ALA A 82 2.38 -5.59 1.84
C ALA A 82 2.59 -6.83 2.74
N ALA A 83 1.60 -7.72 2.82
CA ALA A 83 1.67 -8.99 3.52
C ALA A 83 1.56 -10.21 2.59
N GLY A 84 1.82 -10.04 1.28
CA GLY A 84 1.82 -11.12 0.30
C GLY A 84 0.45 -11.49 -0.27
N ASP A 85 -0.61 -10.75 0.08
CA ASP A 85 -1.95 -10.92 -0.49
C ASP A 85 -2.13 -10.02 -1.72
N ASN A 86 -1.74 -10.53 -2.89
CA ASN A 86 -1.75 -9.77 -4.15
C ASN A 86 -3.14 -9.34 -4.64
N ALA A 87 -4.22 -9.89 -4.07
CA ALA A 87 -5.58 -9.46 -4.37
C ALA A 87 -6.06 -8.31 -3.47
N GLY A 88 -5.27 -7.89 -2.49
CA GLY A 88 -5.57 -6.74 -1.63
C GLY A 88 -4.97 -5.44 -2.12
N PHE A 89 -5.27 -4.35 -1.40
CA PHE A 89 -4.74 -3.02 -1.69
C PHE A 89 -3.20 -3.05 -1.90
N PRO A 90 -2.67 -2.40 -2.96
CA PRO A 90 -3.35 -1.50 -3.91
C PRO A 90 -3.98 -2.17 -5.15
N ASN A 91 -4.12 -3.51 -5.21
CA ASN A 91 -4.84 -4.18 -6.29
C ASN A 91 -6.36 -4.07 -6.09
N GLY A 92 -6.91 -2.89 -6.38
CA GLY A 92 -8.23 -2.49 -5.92
C GLY A 92 -8.20 -2.16 -4.43
N ARG A 93 -9.39 -2.11 -3.83
CA ARG A 93 -9.57 -1.90 -2.39
C ARG A 93 -10.74 -2.76 -1.92
N ARG A 94 -10.46 -3.74 -1.08
CA ARG A 94 -11.47 -4.58 -0.41
C ARG A 94 -11.89 -3.90 0.88
N LEU A 95 -13.07 -4.25 1.40
CA LEU A 95 -13.54 -3.71 2.68
C LEU A 95 -12.66 -4.15 3.86
N GLY A 96 -12.07 -5.34 3.78
CA GLY A 96 -11.15 -5.86 4.79
C GLY A 96 -9.72 -5.31 4.70
N ASP A 97 -9.39 -4.48 3.70
CA ASP A 97 -8.06 -3.88 3.58
C ASP A 97 -7.93 -2.68 4.53
N ASP A 98 -6.89 -2.69 5.36
CA ASP A 98 -6.54 -1.58 6.24
C ASP A 98 -5.70 -0.54 5.49
N VAL A 99 -6.39 0.25 4.67
CA VAL A 99 -5.73 1.20 3.75
C VAL A 99 -4.95 2.28 4.51
N VAL A 100 -5.39 2.64 5.72
CA VAL A 100 -4.71 3.65 6.54
C VAL A 100 -3.38 3.10 7.04
N ASP A 101 -3.37 1.90 7.63
CA ASP A 101 -2.15 1.22 8.04
C ASP A 101 -1.19 1.01 6.87
N VAL A 102 -1.69 0.48 5.75
CA VAL A 102 -0.84 0.22 4.57
C VAL A 102 -0.24 1.52 4.04
N SER A 103 -1.05 2.57 3.89
CA SER A 103 -0.56 3.86 3.36
C SER A 103 0.45 4.51 4.30
N LEU A 104 0.22 4.45 5.62
CA LEU A 104 1.14 4.95 6.63
C LEU A 104 2.47 4.20 6.61
N ARG A 105 2.43 2.87 6.56
CA ARG A 105 3.63 2.02 6.47
C ARG A 105 4.41 2.29 5.19
N VAL A 106 3.73 2.40 4.04
CA VAL A 106 4.35 2.75 2.76
C VAL A 106 4.98 4.15 2.82
N ALA A 107 4.30 5.15 3.42
CA ALA A 107 4.87 6.46 3.65
C ALA A 107 6.14 6.39 4.52
N MET A 108 6.16 5.54 5.54
CA MET A 108 7.32 5.26 6.40
C MET A 108 8.34 4.28 5.80
N GLY A 109 8.20 3.92 4.52
CA GLY A 109 9.23 3.22 3.76
C GLY A 109 9.11 1.69 3.74
N ALA A 110 7.93 1.13 4.05
CA ALA A 110 7.72 -0.32 4.01
C ALA A 110 8.08 -0.97 2.67
N LEU A 111 7.86 -0.28 1.54
CA LEU A 111 8.27 -0.80 0.22
C LEU A 111 9.78 -1.00 0.09
N CYS A 112 10.59 -0.16 0.75
CA CYS A 112 12.05 -0.30 0.73
C CYS A 112 12.52 -1.51 1.54
N THR A 113 11.75 -1.92 2.56
CA THR A 113 11.98 -3.19 3.26
C THR A 113 11.49 -4.39 2.42
N LEU A 114 10.26 -4.32 1.90
CA LEU A 114 9.61 -5.42 1.17
C LEU A 114 10.26 -5.75 -0.17
N THR A 115 10.84 -4.75 -0.84
CA THR A 115 11.54 -4.95 -2.12
C THR A 115 12.88 -5.70 -1.95
N GLY A 116 13.39 -5.79 -0.72
CA GLY A 116 14.65 -6.47 -0.42
C GLY A 116 15.88 -5.75 -0.96
N ALA A 117 17.05 -6.39 -0.78
CA ALA A 117 18.34 -5.81 -1.19
C ALA A 117 18.52 -5.71 -2.72
N ASN A 118 17.75 -6.47 -3.50
CA ASN A 118 17.86 -6.54 -4.96
C ASN A 118 16.82 -5.68 -5.70
N ASP A 119 16.03 -4.90 -4.95
CA ASP A 119 14.89 -4.12 -5.47
C ASP A 119 13.96 -4.97 -6.35
N ASP A 120 13.44 -6.08 -5.80
CA ASP A 120 12.62 -7.05 -6.53
C ASP A 120 11.28 -6.44 -7.00
N LEU A 121 10.74 -5.48 -6.24
CA LEU A 121 9.53 -4.73 -6.59
C LEU A 121 9.79 -3.54 -7.53
N LYS A 122 11.06 -3.28 -7.89
CA LYS A 122 11.47 -2.18 -8.79
C LYS A 122 10.92 -0.82 -8.35
N VAL A 123 11.02 -0.53 -7.07
CA VAL A 123 10.55 0.70 -6.41
C VAL A 123 11.68 1.72 -6.21
N GLY A 124 12.93 1.33 -6.44
CA GLY A 124 14.09 2.23 -6.46
C GLY A 124 14.58 2.67 -5.09
N CYS A 125 14.42 1.82 -4.07
CA CYS A 125 15.01 2.00 -2.74
C CYS A 125 15.34 0.64 -2.12
N HIS A 126 16.07 0.66 -1.01
CA HIS A 126 16.55 -0.52 -0.29
C HIS A 126 16.29 -0.40 1.22
N PRO A 127 16.40 -1.50 1.99
CA PRO A 127 16.09 -1.45 3.43
C PRO A 127 16.87 -0.39 4.22
N VAL A 128 18.12 -0.09 3.81
CA VAL A 128 18.95 0.94 4.44
C VAL A 128 18.38 2.35 4.30
N ASP A 129 17.59 2.60 3.26
CA ASP A 129 16.97 3.90 3.00
C ASP A 129 15.75 4.16 3.89
N ALA A 130 15.21 3.13 4.55
CA ALA A 130 14.09 3.22 5.46
C ALA A 130 14.37 2.40 6.74
N PRO A 131 15.15 2.94 7.70
CA PRO A 131 15.63 2.19 8.86
C PRO A 131 14.52 1.55 9.70
N VAL A 132 13.34 2.15 9.70
CA VAL A 132 12.14 1.68 10.41
C VAL A 132 11.03 1.21 9.47
N GLY A 133 11.33 0.95 8.19
CA GLY A 133 10.33 0.55 7.18
C GLY A 133 9.60 -0.75 7.52
N GLY A 134 10.22 -1.63 8.33
CA GLY A 134 9.61 -2.86 8.83
C GLY A 134 8.73 -2.71 10.08
N LEU A 135 8.61 -1.51 10.67
CA LEU A 135 7.78 -1.31 11.85
C LEU A 135 6.29 -1.38 11.51
N GLY A 136 5.51 -1.97 12.42
CA GLY A 136 4.05 -2.08 12.29
C GLY A 136 3.31 -0.79 12.63
N PHE A 137 3.58 0.30 11.90
CA PHE A 137 2.82 1.55 12.04
C PHE A 137 1.33 1.28 11.85
N ASN A 138 0.52 1.78 12.77
CA ASN A 138 -0.93 1.61 12.75
C ASN A 138 -1.66 2.80 13.37
N ASP A 139 -2.93 2.96 13.01
CA ASP A 139 -3.84 3.96 13.59
C ASP A 139 -4.67 3.42 14.78
N ALA A 140 -4.40 2.18 15.18
CA ALA A 140 -5.13 1.40 16.18
C ALA A 140 -6.60 1.09 15.85
N VAL A 141 -7.05 1.31 14.60
CA VAL A 141 -8.38 0.98 14.10
C VAL A 141 -8.27 -0.17 13.09
N ARG A 142 -8.20 -1.40 13.62
CA ARG A 142 -7.94 -2.58 12.78
C ARG A 142 -9.16 -2.96 11.94
N ALA A 143 -8.95 -3.10 10.64
CA ALA A 143 -9.90 -3.78 9.77
C ALA A 143 -9.86 -5.31 10.00
N ASP A 144 -11.02 -5.95 10.10
CA ASP A 144 -11.15 -7.41 10.14
C ASP A 144 -12.02 -7.88 8.96
N PRO A 145 -11.48 -8.66 8.01
CA PRO A 145 -12.22 -9.20 6.87
C PRO A 145 -13.46 -10.01 7.28
N THR A 146 -13.46 -10.64 8.47
CA THR A 146 -14.57 -11.45 8.97
C THR A 146 -15.79 -10.62 9.37
N HIS A 147 -15.63 -9.29 9.51
CA HIS A 147 -16.76 -8.37 9.68
C HIS A 147 -17.52 -8.09 8.38
N PHE A 148 -17.10 -8.68 7.26
CA PHE A 148 -17.73 -8.51 5.96
C PHE A 148 -18.27 -9.84 5.40
N LYS A 149 -19.41 -9.77 4.73
CA LYS A 149 -20.03 -10.87 3.99
C LYS A 149 -19.46 -10.94 2.57
N ASN A 150 -19.57 -12.10 1.93
CA ASN A 150 -19.20 -12.28 0.52
C ASN A 150 -20.30 -11.85 -0.47
N ALA A 151 -21.41 -11.32 0.02
CA ALA A 151 -22.54 -10.87 -0.77
C ALA A 151 -23.21 -9.66 -0.12
N PHE A 152 -23.97 -8.93 -0.92
CA PHE A 152 -24.74 -7.78 -0.46
C PHE A 152 -25.86 -8.20 0.53
N PRO A 153 -26.09 -7.48 1.64
CA PRO A 153 -25.31 -6.34 2.13
C PRO A 153 -23.98 -6.80 2.74
N TYR A 154 -22.87 -6.21 2.30
CA TYR A 154 -21.51 -6.67 2.62
C TYR A 154 -21.12 -6.51 4.10
N LEU A 155 -21.86 -5.73 4.89
CA LEU A 155 -21.63 -5.62 6.33
C LEU A 155 -22.25 -6.80 7.09
N SER A 156 -21.50 -7.34 8.06
CA SER A 156 -22.04 -8.27 9.05
C SER A 156 -23.18 -7.63 9.84
N THR A 157 -24.08 -8.49 10.33
CA THR A 157 -25.17 -8.03 11.20
C THR A 157 -24.57 -7.42 12.46
N PRO A 158 -24.98 -6.21 12.89
CA PRO A 158 -24.48 -5.61 14.13
C PRO A 158 -24.66 -6.56 15.31
N LEU A 159 -23.66 -6.59 16.21
CA LEU A 159 -23.75 -7.37 17.44
C LEU A 159 -24.87 -6.77 18.32
N PRO A 160 -25.90 -7.54 18.69
CA PRO A 160 -26.96 -7.05 19.57
C PRO A 160 -26.37 -6.56 20.89
N GLY A 161 -26.73 -5.34 21.30
CA GLY A 161 -26.28 -4.78 22.58
C GLY A 161 -24.83 -4.30 22.62
N ALA A 162 -24.16 -4.15 21.47
CA ALA A 162 -22.85 -3.51 21.42
C ALA A 162 -22.91 -2.11 22.06
N LYS A 163 -22.11 -1.89 23.10
CA LYS A 163 -21.87 -0.58 23.70
C LYS A 163 -20.61 -0.01 23.05
N ASN A 164 -20.67 1.21 22.55
CA ASN A 164 -19.46 1.95 22.20
C ASN A 164 -18.70 2.16 23.51
N LEU A 165 -17.60 1.44 23.69
CA LEU A 165 -16.66 1.66 24.80
C LEU A 165 -15.73 2.82 24.46
#